data_AF-A0A0J6NC85-F1
#
_entry.id   AF-A0A0J6NC85-F1
#
_cell.length_a   1.000
_cell.length_b   1.000
_cell.length_c   1.000
_cell.angle_alpha   90.00
_cell.angle_beta   90.00
_cell.angle_gamma   90.00
#
_symmetry.space_group_name_H-M   'P 1'
#
loop_
_entity.id
_entity.type
_entity.pdbx_description
1 polymer ?
#
loop_
_entity_poly.entity_id
_entity_poly.type
_entity_poly.pdbx_seq_one_letter_code
_entity_poly.pdbx_strand_id
1 'polypeptide(L)'
;MRRFAWAVLLPLALSACSQQRTADGSLKRRLDWQEALAFVHQDVPLAGNHLVLRSSLGGRFELKFYDRQLVAPLDPQWERVRIVDARVVGKDALVLLRADDAECAPAYRLLQLRDYQVRSWTLVASCNQEGAMAVDEDDGAWRARQPRNRLNAMVWTWRGGELEARLERPASAYDSPRTISRGGGRVARGPRGGRGELPDNERGLPPAE
;
A
#
# COMPACT_ATOMS: atom_id res chain seq x y z
N MET A 1 -5.15 21.79 51.88
CA MET A 1 -5.18 20.97 50.64
C MET A 1 -5.53 21.82 49.40
N ARG A 2 -4.76 22.88 49.09
CA ARG A 2 -5.05 23.78 47.94
C ARG A 2 -3.93 23.89 46.91
N ARG A 3 -2.76 23.28 47.17
CA ARG A 3 -1.57 23.33 46.30
C ARG A 3 -1.39 22.11 45.41
N PHE A 4 -2.16 21.04 45.62
CA PHE A 4 -2.03 19.77 44.87
C PHE A 4 -2.82 19.75 43.55
N ALA A 5 -3.88 20.53 43.42
CA ALA A 5 -4.71 20.54 42.20
C ALA A 5 -4.02 21.24 41.00
N TRP A 6 -3.14 22.20 41.26
CA TRP A 6 -2.44 22.95 40.21
C TRP A 6 -1.29 22.17 39.58
N ALA A 7 -0.65 21.27 40.32
CA ALA A 7 0.48 20.49 39.83
C ALA A 7 0.08 19.38 38.84
N VAL A 8 -1.18 18.90 38.89
CA VAL A 8 -1.69 17.88 37.95
C VAL A 8 -2.25 18.52 36.68
N LEU A 9 -2.78 19.74 36.76
CA LEU A 9 -3.32 20.46 35.61
C LEU A 9 -2.23 20.99 34.65
N LEU A 10 -1.04 21.36 35.15
CA LEU A 10 0.06 21.84 34.31
C LEU A 10 0.64 20.80 33.32
N PRO A 11 0.92 19.54 33.70
CA PRO A 11 1.41 18.54 32.75
C PRO A 11 0.34 18.13 31.73
N LEU A 12 -0.94 18.11 32.12
CA LEU A 12 -2.06 17.88 31.19
C LEU A 12 -2.21 19.03 30.18
N ALA A 13 -1.92 20.27 30.58
CA ALA A 13 -1.98 21.42 29.68
C ALA A 13 -0.87 21.42 28.61
N LEU A 14 0.26 20.76 28.88
CA LEU A 14 1.38 20.65 27.92
C LEU A 14 1.14 19.55 26.88
N SER A 15 0.51 18.43 27.25
CA SER A 15 0.09 17.38 26.30
C SER A 15 -1.14 17.79 25.49
N ALA A 16 -1.98 18.68 26.01
CA ALA A 16 -3.14 19.23 25.30
C ALA A 16 -2.78 20.34 24.30
N CYS A 17 -1.52 20.51 23.90
CA CYS A 17 -1.15 21.44 22.83
C CYS A 17 -1.09 20.71 21.49
N SER A 18 -1.46 21.41 20.41
CA SER A 18 -1.19 21.00 19.04
C SER A 18 -0.50 22.10 18.24
N GLN A 19 0.31 21.72 17.25
CA GLN A 19 1.05 22.58 16.34
C GLN A 19 0.63 22.25 14.92
N GLN A 20 0.33 23.28 14.12
CA GLN A 20 0.04 23.11 12.71
C GLN A 20 0.72 24.23 11.92
N ARG A 21 1.30 23.86 10.77
CA ARG A 21 1.85 24.84 9.83
C ARG A 21 0.72 25.50 9.04
N THR A 22 0.66 26.81 9.04
CA THR A 22 -0.31 27.60 8.28
C THR A 22 0.15 27.86 6.84
N ALA A 23 -0.74 28.39 6.00
CA ALA A 23 -0.44 28.63 4.58
C ALA A 23 0.70 29.63 4.33
N ASP A 24 0.92 30.55 5.26
CA ASP A 24 2.03 31.51 5.29
C ASP A 24 3.36 30.88 5.77
N GLY A 25 3.36 29.60 6.11
CA GLY A 25 4.53 28.86 6.58
C GLY A 25 4.83 28.99 8.07
N SER A 26 4.07 29.79 8.82
CA SER A 26 4.26 29.93 10.26
C SER A 26 3.70 28.72 11.04
N LEU A 27 4.23 28.46 12.24
CA LEU A 27 3.71 27.42 13.13
C LEU A 27 2.73 28.04 14.12
N LYS A 28 1.47 27.61 14.07
CA LYS A 28 0.45 28.03 15.03
C LYS A 28 0.24 26.96 16.08
N ARG A 29 0.35 27.35 17.34
CA ARG A 29 -0.05 26.53 18.50
C ARG A 29 -1.53 26.70 18.78
N ARG A 30 -2.21 25.61 19.09
CA ARG A 30 -3.62 25.57 19.49
C ARG A 30 -3.78 24.59 20.64
N LEU A 31 -4.80 24.78 21.45
CA LEU A 31 -5.15 23.77 22.45
C LEU A 31 -5.94 22.64 21.78
N ASP A 32 -5.44 21.43 21.93
CA ASP A 32 -6.07 20.16 21.61
C ASP A 32 -7.00 19.75 22.75
N TRP A 33 -8.16 20.41 22.81
CA TRP A 33 -9.20 20.12 23.81
C TRP A 33 -9.71 18.67 23.74
N GLN A 34 -9.53 18.00 22.60
CA GLN A 34 -9.96 16.62 22.42
C GLN A 34 -9.02 15.63 23.11
N GLU A 35 -7.81 16.02 23.53
CA GLU A 35 -6.86 15.12 24.19
C GLU A 35 -7.48 14.38 25.39
N ALA A 36 -8.17 15.10 26.27
CA ALA A 36 -8.74 14.53 27.48
C ALA A 36 -10.03 13.73 27.24
N LEU A 37 -10.65 13.89 26.07
CA LEU A 37 -11.98 13.36 25.75
C LEU A 37 -11.94 12.32 24.62
N ALA A 38 -10.77 12.10 24.02
CA ALA A 38 -10.62 11.18 22.91
C ALA A 38 -10.51 9.73 23.40
N PHE A 39 -11.07 8.82 22.61
CA PHE A 39 -10.88 7.38 22.79
C PHE A 39 -9.66 6.94 22.00
N VAL A 40 -8.67 6.36 22.69
CA VAL A 40 -7.47 5.82 22.06
C VAL A 40 -7.77 4.42 21.51
N HIS A 41 -7.54 4.24 20.21
CA HIS A 41 -7.72 2.96 19.51
C HIS A 41 -6.41 2.21 19.36
N GLN A 42 -5.33 2.93 19.03
CA GLN A 42 -3.98 2.38 18.96
C GLN A 42 -2.95 3.40 19.40
N ASP A 43 -1.92 2.90 20.07
CA ASP A 43 -0.72 3.64 20.42
C ASP A 43 0.47 2.85 19.87
N VAL A 44 1.24 3.47 18.99
CA VAL A 44 2.41 2.85 18.34
C VAL A 44 3.66 3.71 18.54
N PRO A 45 4.83 3.08 18.79
CA PRO A 45 6.07 3.82 18.89
C PRO A 45 6.48 4.40 17.53
N LEU A 46 6.85 5.68 17.50
CA LEU A 46 7.34 6.36 16.31
C LEU A 46 8.34 7.46 16.70
N ALA A 47 9.52 7.47 16.08
CA ALA A 47 10.58 8.46 16.33
C ALA A 47 10.98 8.61 17.82
N GLY A 48 10.97 7.51 18.59
CA GLY A 48 11.27 7.53 20.02
C GLY A 48 10.17 8.15 20.90
N ASN A 49 8.99 8.37 20.34
CA ASN A 49 7.79 8.85 21.03
C ASN A 49 6.57 8.03 20.58
N HIS A 50 5.37 8.57 20.77
CA HIS A 50 4.10 7.91 20.47
C HIS A 50 3.38 8.54 19.28
N LEU A 51 2.85 7.68 18.42
CA LEU A 51 1.80 8.01 17.45
C LEU A 51 0.52 7.34 17.94
N VAL A 52 -0.52 8.14 18.15
CA VAL A 52 -1.80 7.64 18.65
C VAL A 52 -2.89 7.80 17.60
N LEU A 53 -3.56 6.70 17.26
CA LEU A 53 -4.85 6.71 16.59
C LEU A 53 -5.94 6.84 17.64
N ARG A 54 -6.74 7.90 17.53
CA ARG A 54 -7.82 8.19 18.47
C ARG A 54 -9.06 8.64 17.73
N SER A 55 -10.20 8.58 18.40
CA SER A 55 -11.43 9.20 17.91
C SER A 55 -11.94 10.24 18.89
N SER A 56 -12.39 11.37 18.36
CA SER A 56 -13.10 12.39 19.15
C SER A 56 -14.48 11.88 19.62
N LEU A 57 -15.11 12.60 20.55
CA LEU A 57 -16.49 12.33 21.00
C LEU A 57 -17.52 12.27 19.86
N GLY A 58 -17.23 12.93 18.72
CA GLY A 58 -18.07 12.88 17.52
C GLY A 58 -17.80 11.69 16.59
N GLY A 59 -16.98 10.72 17.02
CA GLY A 59 -16.65 9.51 16.26
C GLY A 59 -15.60 9.71 15.15
N ARG A 60 -15.12 10.95 14.93
CA ARG A 60 -14.12 11.24 13.90
C ARG A 60 -12.74 10.78 14.34
N PHE A 61 -12.06 10.02 13.48
CA PHE A 61 -10.70 9.55 13.72
C PHE A 61 -9.65 10.63 13.42
N GLU A 62 -8.59 10.62 14.23
CA GLU A 62 -7.45 11.51 14.13
C GLU A 62 -6.17 10.75 14.50
N LEU A 63 -5.04 11.18 13.94
CA LEU A 63 -3.71 10.79 14.40
C LEU A 63 -3.09 11.91 15.22
N LYS A 64 -2.52 11.58 16.37
CA LYS A 64 -1.70 12.49 17.17
C LYS A 64 -0.24 12.04 17.19
N PHE A 65 0.63 12.91 16.70
CA PHE A 65 2.08 12.76 16.72
C PHE A 65 2.63 13.53 17.93
N TYR A 66 2.98 12.82 19.01
CA TYR A 66 3.37 13.47 20.27
C TYR A 66 4.75 14.13 20.23
N ASP A 67 5.66 13.63 19.39
CA ASP A 67 6.99 14.22 19.22
C ASP A 67 6.92 15.67 18.73
N ARG A 68 5.94 15.97 17.89
CA ARG A 68 5.70 17.27 17.27
C ARG A 68 4.49 17.99 17.86
N GLN A 69 3.70 17.31 18.69
CA GLN A 69 2.39 17.79 19.12
C GLN A 69 1.52 18.12 17.89
N LEU A 70 1.45 17.25 16.89
CA LEU A 70 0.63 17.50 15.68
C LEU A 70 -0.59 16.60 15.70
N VAL A 71 -1.75 17.16 15.35
CA VAL A 71 -2.98 16.39 15.12
C VAL A 71 -3.31 16.42 13.63
N ALA A 72 -3.46 15.24 13.04
CA ALA A 72 -3.85 15.06 11.65
C ALA A 72 -5.25 14.43 11.60
N PRO A 73 -6.29 15.16 11.17
CA PRO A 73 -7.62 14.58 11.00
C PRO A 73 -7.62 13.56 9.86
N LEU A 74 -8.40 12.49 10.02
CA LEU A 74 -8.59 11.47 9.00
C LEU A 74 -9.89 11.68 8.22
N ASP A 75 -10.14 10.82 7.25
CA ASP A 75 -11.32 10.91 6.38
C ASP A 75 -12.60 10.73 7.21
N PRO A 76 -13.57 11.66 7.13
CA PRO A 76 -14.80 11.58 7.93
C PRO A 76 -15.68 10.38 7.60
N GLN A 77 -15.51 9.75 6.43
CA GLN A 77 -16.27 8.55 6.07
C GLN A 77 -15.76 7.29 6.77
N TRP A 78 -14.57 7.35 7.38
CA TRP A 78 -13.98 6.18 7.98
C TRP A 78 -14.61 5.81 9.32
N GLU A 79 -15.22 4.62 9.37
CA GLU A 79 -15.84 4.08 10.59
C GLU A 79 -14.93 3.09 11.34
N ARG A 80 -14.01 2.43 10.63
CA ARG A 80 -13.09 1.43 11.19
C ARG A 80 -11.71 1.60 10.59
N VAL A 81 -10.80 2.15 11.37
CA VAL A 81 -9.42 2.48 10.94
C VAL A 81 -8.41 1.81 11.85
N ARG A 82 -7.29 1.41 11.27
CA ARG A 82 -6.11 0.99 12.04
C ARG A 82 -4.80 1.44 11.40
N ILE A 83 -3.80 1.67 12.24
CA ILE A 83 -2.39 1.79 11.85
C ILE A 83 -1.86 0.39 11.56
N VAL A 84 -1.37 0.18 10.34
CA VAL A 84 -0.78 -1.08 9.87
C VAL A 84 0.75 -1.03 9.97
N ASP A 85 1.34 0.13 9.66
CA ASP A 85 2.77 0.37 9.76
C ASP A 85 3.00 1.84 10.13
N ALA A 86 4.01 2.09 10.96
CA ALA A 86 4.46 3.44 11.28
C ALA A 86 5.97 3.42 11.49
N ARG A 87 6.71 4.23 10.72
CA ARG A 87 8.17 4.30 10.84
C ARG A 87 8.74 5.61 10.34
N VAL A 88 10.02 5.84 10.63
CA VAL A 88 10.77 6.98 10.11
C VAL A 88 11.68 6.50 9.00
N VAL A 89 11.54 7.09 7.80
CA VAL A 89 12.41 6.80 6.65
C VAL A 89 13.09 8.10 6.21
N GLY A 90 14.40 8.17 6.42
CA GLY A 90 15.15 9.42 6.25
C GLY A 90 14.64 10.52 7.20
N LYS A 91 14.03 11.57 6.64
CA LYS A 91 13.49 12.72 7.42
C LYS A 91 11.98 12.67 7.59
N ASP A 92 11.34 11.62 7.10
CA ASP A 92 9.89 11.52 6.99
C ASP A 92 9.35 10.48 7.95
N ALA A 93 8.28 10.83 8.66
CA ALA A 93 7.45 9.83 9.32
C ALA A 93 6.41 9.31 8.33
N LEU A 94 6.41 8.00 8.08
CA LEU A 94 5.45 7.33 7.22
C LEU A 94 4.49 6.52 8.07
N VAL A 95 3.20 6.65 7.80
CA VAL A 95 2.13 5.92 8.49
C VAL A 95 1.22 5.29 7.46
N LEU A 96 1.17 3.96 7.43
CA LEU A 96 0.21 3.22 6.63
C LEU A 96 -1.04 2.95 7.46
N LEU A 97 -2.16 3.47 6.99
CA LEU A 97 -3.48 3.23 7.54
C LEU A 97 -4.24 2.22 6.68
N ARG A 98 -5.08 1.45 7.34
CA ARG A 98 -6.10 0.60 6.71
C ARG A 98 -7.47 0.94 7.29
N ALA A 99 -8.42 1.22 6.41
CA ALA A 99 -9.82 1.35 6.73
C ALA A 99 -10.58 0.12 6.20
N ASP A 100 -11.39 -0.52 7.05
CA ASP A 100 -12.12 -1.77 6.75
C ASP A 100 -13.59 -1.54 6.37
N ASP A 101 -13.92 -0.30 6.01
CA ASP A 101 -15.27 0.21 5.75
C ASP A 101 -15.70 0.17 4.28
N ALA A 102 -14.77 -0.09 3.36
CA ALA A 102 -15.06 -0.14 1.93
C ALA A 102 -15.74 -1.46 1.51
N GLU A 103 -16.74 -1.34 0.62
CA GLU A 103 -17.67 -2.40 0.22
C GLU A 103 -17.00 -3.65 -0.36
N CYS A 104 -15.91 -3.47 -1.13
CA CYS A 104 -15.25 -4.57 -1.84
C CYS A 104 -13.86 -4.96 -1.31
N ALA A 105 -13.12 -4.03 -0.70
CA ALA A 105 -11.78 -4.24 -0.18
C ALA A 105 -11.40 -3.15 0.81
N PRO A 106 -10.52 -3.45 1.80
CA PRO A 106 -10.00 -2.43 2.69
C PRO A 106 -9.31 -1.29 1.93
N ALA A 107 -9.58 -0.05 2.33
CA ALA A 107 -8.91 1.12 1.79
C ALA A 107 -7.59 1.34 2.52
N TYR A 108 -6.49 1.50 1.78
CA TYR A 108 -5.19 1.81 2.36
C TYR A 108 -4.80 3.26 2.08
N ARG A 109 -4.20 3.91 3.07
CA ARG A 109 -3.68 5.27 2.92
C ARG A 109 -2.29 5.38 3.50
N LEU A 110 -1.35 5.85 2.70
CA LEU A 110 -0.03 6.24 3.18
C LEU A 110 -0.07 7.72 3.55
N LEU A 111 0.30 8.04 4.78
CA LEU A 111 0.56 9.41 5.23
C LEU A 111 2.06 9.62 5.33
N GLN A 112 2.52 10.75 4.81
CA GLN A 112 3.88 11.24 5.04
C GLN A 112 3.78 12.51 5.88
N LEU A 113 4.53 12.55 6.97
CA LEU A 113 4.74 13.72 7.78
C LEU A 113 6.18 14.24 7.62
N ARG A 114 6.30 15.51 7.19
CA ARG A 114 7.55 16.28 7.17
C ARG A 114 7.29 17.69 7.64
N ASP A 115 8.08 18.19 8.59
CA ASP A 115 8.06 19.60 9.03
C ASP A 115 6.65 20.17 9.33
N TYR A 116 5.81 19.36 10.00
CA TYR A 116 4.41 19.67 10.34
C TYR A 116 3.44 19.71 9.15
N GLN A 117 3.85 19.21 8.00
CA GLN A 117 3.03 19.02 6.81
C GLN A 117 2.70 17.55 6.62
N VAL A 118 1.43 17.26 6.37
CA VAL A 118 0.96 15.91 6.06
C VAL A 118 0.62 15.84 4.59
N ARG A 119 1.25 14.90 3.89
CA ARG A 119 0.84 14.45 2.56
C ARG A 119 0.18 13.09 2.67
N SER A 120 -0.75 12.80 1.77
CA SER A 120 -1.46 11.52 1.78
C SER A 120 -1.62 10.97 0.37
N TRP A 121 -1.56 9.64 0.26
CA TRP A 121 -1.87 8.91 -0.96
C TRP A 121 -2.80 7.75 -0.66
N THR A 122 -3.77 7.54 -1.53
CA THR A 122 -4.61 6.34 -1.50
C THR A 122 -3.92 5.21 -2.25
N LEU A 123 -3.74 4.08 -1.58
CA LEU A 123 -3.16 2.87 -2.16
C LEU A 123 -4.32 1.96 -2.58
N VAL A 124 -4.61 1.94 -3.89
CA VAL A 124 -5.75 1.21 -4.44
C VAL A 124 -5.55 -0.29 -4.26
N ALA A 125 -6.31 -0.88 -3.34
CA ALA A 125 -6.40 -2.32 -3.15
C ALA A 125 -7.31 -2.95 -4.20
N SER A 126 -7.00 -4.18 -4.63
CA SER A 126 -7.94 -4.97 -5.44
C SER A 126 -9.02 -5.57 -4.53
N CYS A 127 -10.28 -5.60 -5.00
CA CYS A 127 -11.42 -6.22 -4.31
C CYS A 127 -11.23 -7.70 -3.94
N ASN A 128 -10.23 -8.37 -4.52
CA ASN A 128 -9.92 -9.78 -4.24
C ASN A 128 -8.76 -9.95 -3.22
N GLN A 129 -8.53 -8.96 -2.36
CA GLN A 129 -7.51 -9.04 -1.31
C GLN A 129 -8.05 -9.66 -0.03
N GLU A 130 -7.53 -10.82 0.33
CA GLU A 130 -7.83 -11.46 1.63
C GLU A 130 -6.77 -11.14 2.71
N GLY A 131 -5.55 -10.73 2.31
CA GLY A 131 -4.43 -10.49 3.23
C GLY A 131 -4.13 -9.01 3.52
N ALA A 132 -3.39 -8.75 4.60
CA ALA A 132 -2.80 -7.43 4.87
C ALA A 132 -1.60 -7.16 3.95
N MET A 133 -1.37 -5.89 3.57
CA MET A 133 -0.15 -5.53 2.84
C MET A 133 1.09 -5.88 3.66
N ALA A 134 2.08 -6.47 3.01
CA ALA A 134 3.41 -6.65 3.58
C ALA A 134 4.20 -5.34 3.40
N VAL A 135 4.84 -4.87 4.46
CA VAL A 135 5.58 -3.60 4.45
C VAL A 135 7.05 -3.86 4.76
N ASP A 136 7.92 -3.30 3.93
CA ASP A 136 9.36 -3.35 4.11
C ASP A 136 10.00 -1.96 3.98
N GLU A 137 11.25 -1.87 4.42
CA GLU A 137 12.10 -0.72 4.20
C GLU A 137 13.47 -1.23 3.77
N ASP A 138 14.00 -0.64 2.70
CA ASP A 138 15.29 -1.00 2.11
C ASP A 138 15.96 0.25 1.51
N ASP A 139 17.20 0.51 1.92
CA ASP A 139 18.04 1.60 1.42
C ASP A 139 17.31 2.97 1.37
N GLY A 140 16.65 3.34 2.46
CA GLY A 140 15.89 4.59 2.58
C GLY A 140 14.64 4.68 1.70
N ALA A 141 14.18 3.55 1.14
CA ALA A 141 12.90 3.42 0.48
C ALA A 141 11.94 2.61 1.34
N TRP A 142 10.71 3.08 1.46
CA TRP A 142 9.62 2.33 2.06
C TRP A 142 8.84 1.62 0.97
N ARG A 143 8.46 0.35 1.18
CA ARG A 143 7.60 -0.34 0.23
C ARG A 143 6.44 -1.03 0.93
N ALA A 144 5.28 -0.96 0.29
CA ALA A 144 4.14 -1.81 0.62
C ALA A 144 3.82 -2.70 -0.57
N ARG A 145 3.68 -3.98 -0.30
CA ARG A 145 3.35 -5.00 -1.28
C ARG A 145 2.00 -5.60 -0.96
N GLN A 146 1.13 -5.64 -1.97
CA GLN A 146 -0.10 -6.41 -1.89
C GLN A 146 0.19 -7.91 -1.72
N PRO A 147 -0.59 -8.63 -0.91
CA PRO A 147 -0.64 -10.07 -0.99
C PRO A 147 -0.90 -10.48 -2.43
N ARG A 148 -0.11 -11.45 -2.91
CA ARG A 148 -0.20 -11.91 -4.28
C ARG A 148 -1.55 -12.57 -4.51
N ASN A 149 -2.36 -11.99 -5.40
CA ASN A 149 -3.53 -12.68 -5.94
C ASN A 149 -3.13 -13.44 -7.21
N ARG A 150 -4.08 -14.20 -7.79
CA ARG A 150 -3.86 -15.00 -9.02
C ARG A 150 -3.43 -14.18 -10.24
N LEU A 151 -3.62 -12.86 -10.23
CA LEU A 151 -3.51 -12.02 -11.42
C LEU A 151 -2.27 -11.14 -11.43
N ASN A 152 -1.89 -10.47 -10.33
CA ASN A 152 -0.63 -9.70 -10.15
C ASN A 152 -0.56 -9.16 -8.70
N ALA A 153 0.59 -8.63 -8.25
CA ALA A 153 0.68 -7.88 -7.00
C ALA A 153 1.05 -6.41 -7.28
N MET A 154 0.28 -5.45 -6.76
CA MET A 154 0.75 -4.06 -6.75
C MET A 154 1.81 -3.87 -5.66
N VAL A 155 2.86 -3.14 -6.00
CA VAL A 155 3.90 -2.70 -5.08
C VAL A 155 3.94 -1.18 -5.13
N TRP A 156 3.82 -0.56 -3.97
CA TRP A 156 4.09 0.87 -3.82
C TRP A 156 5.47 1.05 -3.24
N THR A 157 6.22 1.99 -3.80
CA THR A 157 7.53 2.37 -3.30
C THR A 157 7.53 3.86 -3.07
N TRP A 158 7.73 4.25 -1.82
CA TRP A 158 7.97 5.63 -1.46
C TRP A 158 9.48 5.87 -1.37
N ARG A 159 9.95 6.95 -1.99
CA ARG A 159 11.35 7.38 -1.93
C ARG A 159 11.43 8.90 -2.04
N GLY A 160 12.02 9.54 -1.03
CA GLY A 160 12.36 10.96 -1.09
C GLY A 160 11.17 11.92 -1.22
N GLY A 161 9.96 11.48 -0.87
CA GLY A 161 8.73 12.28 -0.97
C GLY A 161 7.85 11.96 -2.17
N GLU A 162 8.30 11.07 -3.06
CA GLU A 162 7.52 10.57 -4.19
C GLU A 162 7.02 9.14 -3.91
N LEU A 163 5.82 8.85 -4.39
CA LEU A 163 5.20 7.52 -4.31
C LEU A 163 5.01 6.96 -5.72
N GLU A 164 5.70 5.87 -6.02
CA GLU A 164 5.48 5.12 -7.25
C GLU A 164 4.65 3.87 -6.99
N ALA A 165 3.76 3.54 -7.92
CA ALA A 165 2.99 2.30 -7.91
C ALA A 165 3.38 1.45 -9.13
N ARG A 166 3.75 0.19 -8.90
CA ARG A 166 4.17 -0.74 -9.96
C ARG A 166 3.47 -2.07 -9.81
N LEU A 167 3.04 -2.63 -10.93
CA LEU A 167 2.47 -3.96 -10.99
C LEU A 167 3.59 -4.98 -11.13
N GLU A 168 3.80 -5.78 -10.09
CA GLU A 168 4.72 -6.90 -10.14
C GLU A 168 4.04 -8.06 -10.88
N ARG A 169 4.54 -8.33 -12.09
CA ARG A 169 4.10 -9.46 -12.90
C ARG A 169 4.71 -10.76 -12.39
N PRO A 170 4.01 -11.89 -12.48
CA PRO A 170 4.57 -13.17 -12.09
C PRO A 170 5.88 -13.45 -12.84
N ALA A 171 6.87 -14.02 -12.14
CA ALA A 171 8.16 -14.43 -12.71
C ALA A 171 8.02 -15.35 -13.95
N SER A 172 6.89 -16.07 -14.08
CA SER A 172 6.57 -16.88 -15.26
C SER A 172 6.40 -16.08 -16.57
N ALA A 173 6.34 -14.75 -16.51
CA ALA A 173 6.34 -13.90 -17.70
C ALA A 173 7.76 -13.57 -18.21
N TYR A 174 8.80 -13.84 -17.41
CA TYR A 174 10.20 -13.67 -17.81
C TYR A 174 10.86 -15.00 -18.23
N ASP A 175 10.33 -16.16 -17.80
CA ASP A 175 10.72 -17.49 -18.26
C ASP A 175 9.93 -17.97 -19.49
N SER A 176 9.80 -17.11 -20.50
CA SER A 176 9.63 -17.61 -21.87
C SER A 176 11.00 -17.52 -22.53
N PRO A 177 11.75 -18.63 -22.69
CA PRO A 177 12.79 -18.66 -23.70
C PRO A 177 12.09 -18.43 -25.04
N ARG A 178 12.11 -17.17 -25.49
CA ARG A 178 11.90 -16.83 -26.89
C ARG A 178 13.08 -17.42 -27.66
N THR A 179 13.03 -18.71 -27.97
CA THR A 179 13.67 -19.24 -29.17
C THR A 179 12.89 -18.69 -30.35
N ILE A 180 13.24 -17.47 -30.74
CA ILE A 180 13.00 -16.98 -32.09
C ILE A 180 13.97 -17.77 -32.97
N SER A 181 13.50 -18.87 -33.54
CA SER A 181 14.11 -19.44 -34.74
C SER A 181 13.22 -19.05 -35.91
N ARG A 182 13.47 -17.86 -36.48
CA ARG A 182 12.92 -17.49 -37.79
C ARG A 182 14.03 -17.02 -38.70
N GLY A 183 14.27 -17.82 -39.74
CA GLY A 183 15.16 -17.58 -40.86
C GLY A 183 15.79 -18.91 -41.24
N GLY A 184 15.52 -19.54 -42.38
CA GLY A 184 14.81 -19.17 -43.58
C GLY A 184 15.17 -20.25 -44.63
N GLY A 185 14.41 -20.31 -45.73
CA GLY A 185 14.88 -20.99 -46.95
C GLY A 185 14.19 -22.30 -47.28
N ARG A 186 13.11 -22.21 -48.07
CA ARG A 186 12.80 -23.21 -49.08
C ARG A 186 14.02 -23.36 -50.00
N VAL A 187 14.55 -24.57 -50.14
CA VAL A 187 15.24 -24.98 -51.38
C VAL A 187 14.85 -26.43 -51.67
N ALA A 188 14.05 -26.58 -52.71
CA ALA A 188 13.82 -27.84 -53.39
C ALA A 188 15.10 -28.28 -54.10
N ARG A 189 15.48 -29.56 -53.98
CA ARG A 189 16.43 -30.19 -54.88
C ARG A 189 16.20 -31.72 -54.89
N GLY A 190 15.45 -32.21 -55.88
CA GLY A 190 15.64 -33.58 -56.40
C GLY A 190 16.88 -33.64 -57.31
N PRO A 191 17.10 -34.68 -58.15
CA PRO A 191 16.36 -35.94 -58.33
C PRO A 191 17.28 -37.19 -58.48
N ARG A 192 16.65 -38.37 -58.71
CA ARG A 192 17.13 -39.68 -59.25
C ARG A 192 17.01 -40.84 -58.23
N GLY A 193 16.33 -41.95 -58.52
CA GLY A 193 15.63 -42.33 -59.74
C GLY A 193 15.02 -43.73 -59.72
N GLY A 194 14.28 -44.05 -60.80
CA GLY A 194 13.85 -45.37 -61.26
C GLY A 194 12.71 -46.04 -60.47
N ARG A 195 11.79 -46.81 -61.05
CA ARG A 195 11.44 -47.17 -62.43
C ARG A 195 10.21 -48.09 -62.27
N GLY A 196 9.13 -47.84 -63.01
CA GLY A 196 8.17 -48.88 -63.42
C GLY A 196 7.03 -49.26 -62.46
N GLU A 197 5.86 -49.44 -63.10
CA GLU A 197 4.73 -50.31 -62.73
C GLU A 197 3.68 -49.81 -61.70
N LEU A 198 2.60 -49.23 -62.27
CA LEU A 198 1.22 -49.58 -61.90
C LEU A 198 0.96 -51.06 -62.28
N PRO A 199 0.12 -51.81 -61.53
CA PRO A 199 -1.29 -51.87 -61.94
C PRO A 199 -2.33 -51.99 -60.82
N ASP A 200 -3.57 -51.83 -61.28
CA ASP A 200 -4.87 -51.95 -60.63
C ASP A 200 -5.11 -53.24 -59.85
N ASN A 201 -5.80 -53.09 -58.72
CA ASN A 201 -6.75 -54.09 -58.21
C ASN A 201 -7.80 -53.41 -57.31
N GLU A 202 -8.91 -53.05 -57.95
CA GLU A 202 -10.21 -52.93 -57.32
C GLU A 202 -10.56 -54.20 -56.50
N ARG A 203 -11.28 -53.97 -55.40
CA ARG A 203 -12.40 -54.75 -54.84
C ARG A 203 -12.21 -55.17 -53.39
N GLY A 204 -13.18 -54.77 -52.58
CA GLY A 204 -13.58 -55.55 -51.41
C GLY A 204 -14.08 -54.76 -50.22
N LEU A 205 -15.13 -53.94 -50.39
CA LEU A 205 -16.02 -53.62 -49.27
C LEU A 205 -17.16 -54.66 -49.27
N PRO A 206 -17.42 -55.39 -48.18
CA PRO A 206 -18.66 -56.15 -48.03
C PRO A 206 -19.84 -55.21 -47.72
N PRO A 207 -21.08 -55.58 -48.10
CA PRO A 207 -22.27 -54.76 -47.89
C PRO A 207 -22.72 -54.77 -46.43
N ALA A 208 -23.37 -53.67 -46.03
CA ALA A 208 -24.03 -53.48 -44.75
C ALA A 208 -25.38 -54.23 -44.70
N GLU A 209 -25.72 -54.75 -43.51
CA GLU A 209 -27.09 -55.07 -43.09
C GLU A 209 -27.83 -53.80 -42.62
#